data_AF-A0A9W8KFU8-F1
#
_entry.id   AF-A0A9W8KFU8-F1
#
_cell.length_a   1.000
_cell.length_b   1.000
_cell.length_c   1.000
_cell.angle_alpha   90.00
_cell.angle_beta   90.00
_cell.angle_gamma   90.00
#
_symmetry.space_group_name_H-M   'P 1'
#
loop_
_entity.id
_entity.type
_entity.pdbx_description
1 polymer ?
#
loop_
_entity_poly.entity_id
_entity_poly.type
_entity_poly.pdbx_seq_one_letter_code
_entity_poly.pdbx_strand_id
1 'polypeptide(L)'
;MVCILCYGYLFGSLVRDIPSASKISRVAALACGHTFHLECITMCLNNAVNARCPVCNAPHAGSILTLHIECDRDHIANDKHTYGDPLGEAKRLCNPSLDSAEQQEVRFKRLEAKTAALQMELDEKAKPLKEIQAKLKGLYKKVAFLEGQEKELSTLAERHKVNIQGLQGALELKNRTIARLKKRISEQEAEPEPVA
;
A
#
# COMPACT_ATOMS: atom_id res chain seq x y z
N MET A 1 17.44 -13.91 -9.67
CA MET A 1 16.92 -13.41 -10.96
C MET A 1 17.85 -13.86 -12.07
N VAL A 2 17.34 -14.48 -13.13
CA VAL A 2 18.16 -14.95 -14.25
C VAL A 2 18.00 -13.95 -15.41
N CYS A 3 19.08 -13.31 -15.83
CA CYS A 3 19.03 -12.45 -17.00
C CYS A 3 18.81 -13.30 -18.26
N ILE A 4 17.71 -13.06 -18.98
CA ILE A 4 17.35 -13.83 -20.18
C ILE A 4 18.39 -13.70 -21.31
N LEU A 5 19.15 -12.59 -21.36
CA LEU A 5 20.26 -12.42 -22.29
C LEU A 5 21.46 -13.30 -21.95
N CYS A 6 21.70 -13.57 -20.66
CA CYS A 6 22.73 -14.50 -20.22
C CYS A 6 22.29 -15.95 -20.38
N TYR A 7 20.99 -16.23 -20.22
CA TYR A 7 20.43 -17.58 -20.35
C TYR A 7 20.18 -17.99 -21.82
N GLY A 8 19.93 -17.01 -22.70
CA GLY A 8 19.71 -17.21 -24.14
C GLY A 8 20.93 -17.74 -24.91
N TYR A 9 22.09 -17.88 -24.27
CA TYR A 9 23.29 -18.50 -24.83
C TYR A 9 23.12 -19.96 -25.25
N LEU A 10 22.04 -20.62 -24.82
CA LEU A 10 21.72 -21.97 -25.29
C LEU A 10 21.12 -22.00 -26.71
N PHE A 11 20.77 -20.85 -27.34
CA PHE A 11 20.00 -20.84 -28.59
C PHE A 11 20.40 -19.83 -29.69
N GLY A 12 21.48 -19.03 -29.59
CA GLY A 12 21.79 -18.08 -30.69
C GLY A 12 23.13 -17.35 -30.65
N SER A 13 23.79 -17.28 -31.82
CA SER A 13 25.25 -17.13 -32.05
C SER A 13 25.85 -15.71 -32.05
N LEU A 14 25.27 -14.70 -31.40
CA LEU A 14 25.63 -13.29 -31.68
C LEU A 14 26.49 -12.55 -30.66
N VAL A 15 26.91 -13.17 -29.57
CA VAL A 15 27.79 -12.51 -28.59
C VAL A 15 28.82 -13.52 -28.11
N ARG A 16 30.11 -13.30 -28.36
CA ARG A 16 31.16 -14.29 -28.03
C ARG A 16 31.87 -14.05 -26.70
N ASP A 17 31.70 -12.88 -26.07
CA ASP A 17 32.44 -12.51 -24.87
C ASP A 17 31.54 -11.88 -23.81
N ILE A 18 30.89 -12.71 -22.98
CA ILE A 18 30.35 -12.22 -21.70
C ILE A 18 31.36 -12.52 -20.59
N PRO A 19 31.82 -11.51 -19.83
CA PRO A 19 32.67 -11.73 -18.67
C PRO A 19 32.01 -12.68 -17.67
N SER A 20 32.79 -13.62 -17.15
CA SER A 20 32.42 -14.56 -16.09
C SER A 20 31.48 -13.95 -15.05
N ALA A 21 30.48 -14.74 -14.62
CA ALA A 21 29.37 -14.41 -13.70
C ALA A 21 29.74 -13.81 -12.33
N SER A 22 31.02 -13.51 -12.08
CA SER A 22 31.56 -12.94 -10.85
C SER A 22 31.39 -11.42 -10.71
N LYS A 23 30.82 -10.71 -11.71
CA LYS A 23 30.60 -9.24 -11.67
C LYS A 23 29.14 -8.82 -11.92
N ILE A 24 28.17 -9.55 -11.38
CA ILE A 24 26.74 -9.23 -11.50
C ILE A 24 26.31 -8.21 -10.41
N SER A 25 26.83 -6.98 -10.44
CA SER A 25 26.42 -5.95 -9.46
C SER A 25 25.51 -4.85 -10.04
N ARG A 26 25.28 -4.84 -11.36
CA ARG A 26 24.53 -3.77 -12.02
C ARG A 26 23.35 -4.33 -12.77
N VAL A 27 22.16 -4.17 -12.20
CA VAL A 27 20.89 -4.47 -12.86
C VAL A 27 20.39 -3.18 -13.50
N ALA A 28 19.77 -3.31 -14.66
CA ALA A 28 19.15 -2.22 -15.40
C ALA A 28 17.70 -2.60 -15.73
N ALA A 29 16.80 -1.62 -15.67
CA ALA A 29 15.42 -1.76 -16.11
C ALA A 29 15.15 -0.88 -17.33
N LEU A 30 14.37 -1.41 -18.27
CA LEU A 30 13.79 -0.62 -19.35
C LEU A 30 12.44 -0.04 -18.92
N ALA A 31 11.93 0.96 -19.64
CA ALA A 31 10.64 1.58 -19.36
C ALA A 31 9.45 0.59 -19.40
N CYS A 32 9.63 -0.57 -20.05
CA CYS A 32 8.64 -1.65 -20.07
C CYS A 32 8.65 -2.53 -18.81
N GLY A 33 9.51 -2.23 -17.82
CA GLY A 33 9.61 -2.96 -16.56
C GLY A 33 10.48 -4.22 -16.59
N HIS A 34 10.97 -4.64 -17.75
CA HIS A 34 11.89 -5.79 -17.85
C HIS A 34 13.29 -5.42 -17.36
N THR A 35 13.89 -6.33 -16.59
CA THR A 35 15.21 -6.15 -15.95
C THR A 35 16.27 -7.04 -16.60
N PHE A 36 17.48 -6.50 -16.71
CA PHE A 36 18.64 -7.14 -17.33
C PHE A 36 19.91 -6.76 -16.58
N HIS A 37 21.03 -7.45 -16.83
CA HIS A 37 22.33 -6.89 -16.45
C HIS A 37 22.61 -5.65 -17.31
N LEU A 38 23.16 -4.60 -16.68
CA LEU A 38 23.41 -3.32 -17.33
C LEU A 38 24.28 -3.49 -18.57
N GLU A 39 25.34 -4.29 -18.47
CA GLU A 39 26.28 -4.54 -19.57
C GLU A 39 25.58 -5.25 -20.74
N CYS A 40 24.77 -6.28 -20.45
CA CYS A 40 24.06 -7.05 -21.46
C CYS A 40 23.06 -6.20 -22.24
N ILE A 41 22.26 -5.39 -21.55
CA ILE A 41 21.27 -4.56 -22.23
C ILE A 41 21.91 -3.36 -22.94
N THR A 42 22.98 -2.78 -22.39
CA THR A 42 23.72 -1.68 -23.04
C THR A 42 24.30 -2.14 -24.37
N MET A 43 24.94 -3.31 -24.40
CA MET A 43 25.47 -3.87 -25.65
C MET A 43 24.37 -4.22 -26.65
N CYS A 44 23.25 -4.78 -26.18
CA CYS A 44 22.11 -5.10 -27.04
C CYS A 44 21.51 -3.84 -27.70
N LEU A 45 21.34 -2.77 -26.94
CA LEU A 45 20.79 -1.50 -27.44
C LEU A 45 21.79 -0.75 -28.34
N ASN A 46 23.09 -0.82 -28.05
CA ASN A 46 24.12 -0.18 -28.89
C ASN A 46 24.29 -0.86 -30.26
N ASN A 47 24.05 -2.17 -30.34
CA ASN A 47 24.18 -2.94 -31.58
C ASN A 47 22.89 -3.00 -32.41
N ALA A 48 21.76 -2.57 -31.86
CA ALA A 48 20.46 -2.61 -32.53
C ALA A 48 20.15 -1.28 -33.22
N VAL A 49 19.76 -1.35 -34.51
CA VAL A 49 19.31 -0.17 -35.28
C VAL A 49 18.07 0.49 -34.65
N ASN A 50 17.27 -0.29 -33.92
CA ASN A 50 16.12 0.19 -33.17
C ASN A 50 16.23 -0.32 -31.73
N ALA A 51 16.58 0.56 -30.78
CA ALA A 51 16.66 0.26 -29.35
C ALA A 51 15.33 -0.31 -28.84
N ARG A 52 15.19 -1.64 -28.84
CA ARG A 52 13.96 -2.38 -28.51
C ARG A 52 14.21 -3.40 -27.42
N CYS A 53 13.19 -3.62 -26.58
CA CYS A 53 13.27 -4.61 -25.51
C CYS A 53 13.40 -6.04 -26.07
N PRO A 54 14.39 -6.84 -25.65
CA PRO A 54 14.52 -8.24 -26.09
C PRO A 54 13.36 -9.16 -25.68
N VAL A 55 12.58 -8.76 -24.67
CA VAL A 55 11.47 -9.58 -24.13
C VAL A 55 10.14 -9.24 -24.78
N CYS A 56 9.79 -7.95 -24.86
CA CYS A 56 8.48 -7.51 -25.34
C CYS A 56 8.53 -6.68 -26.64
N ASN A 57 9.72 -6.46 -27.20
CA ASN A 57 9.93 -5.70 -28.44
C ASN A 57 9.47 -4.23 -28.41
N ALA A 58 9.13 -3.69 -27.23
CA ALA A 58 8.75 -2.30 -27.07
C ALA A 58 9.93 -1.37 -27.43
N PRO A 59 9.69 -0.26 -28.15
CA PRO A 59 10.73 0.72 -28.45
C PRO A 59 11.12 1.50 -27.19
N HIS A 60 12.42 1.79 -27.06
CA HIS A 60 12.98 2.59 -25.98
C HIS A 60 13.89 3.66 -26.59
N ALA A 61 13.72 4.91 -26.15
CA ALA A 61 14.53 6.04 -26.64
C ALA A 61 15.97 6.07 -26.07
N GLY A 62 16.54 4.90 -25.78
CA GLY A 62 17.89 4.76 -25.19
C GLY A 62 17.99 5.06 -23.69
N SER A 63 16.89 5.40 -23.00
CA SER A 63 16.90 5.62 -21.56
C SER A 63 16.96 4.29 -20.78
N ILE A 64 18.12 3.99 -20.18
CA ILE A 64 18.32 2.84 -19.30
C ILE A 64 18.27 3.33 -17.85
N LEU A 65 17.40 2.75 -17.02
CA LEU A 65 17.39 3.02 -15.58
C LEU A 65 18.34 2.02 -14.91
N THR A 66 19.45 2.51 -14.37
CA THR A 66 20.36 1.67 -13.58
C THR A 66 19.74 1.46 -12.20
N LEU A 67 19.45 0.21 -11.86
CA LEU A 67 18.97 -0.18 -10.54
C LEU A 67 20.18 -0.55 -9.68
N HIS A 68 20.44 0.27 -8.67
CA HIS A 68 21.37 -0.08 -7.60
C HIS A 68 20.66 -1.03 -6.63
N ILE A 69 20.95 -2.32 -6.74
CA ILE A 69 20.52 -3.31 -5.78
C ILE A 69 21.70 -3.53 -4.85
N GLU A 70 21.61 -2.99 -3.64
CA GLU A 70 22.53 -3.31 -2.54
C GLU A 70 22.26 -4.76 -2.14
N CYS A 71 23.00 -5.70 -2.73
CA CYS A 71 23.03 -7.07 -2.24
C CYS A 71 24.01 -7.13 -1.09
N ASP A 72 23.51 -7.07 0.14
CA ASP A 72 24.28 -7.39 1.35
C ASP A 72 24.89 -8.80 1.19
N ARG A 73 26.18 -8.85 0.85
CA ARG A 73 26.93 -10.10 0.69
C ARG A 73 26.98 -10.90 1.98
N ASP A 74 26.78 -10.24 3.12
CA ASP A 74 26.84 -10.84 4.44
C ASP A 74 25.66 -11.78 4.74
N HIS A 75 24.60 -11.77 3.92
CA HIS A 75 23.49 -12.72 4.05
C HIS A 75 23.64 -14.00 3.21
N ILE A 76 24.59 -14.07 2.27
CA ILE A 76 24.80 -15.26 1.43
C ILE A 76 25.87 -16.19 2.01
N ALA A 77 26.83 -15.65 2.77
CA ALA A 77 27.97 -16.44 3.27
C ALA A 77 27.61 -17.42 4.41
N ASN A 78 26.45 -17.28 5.04
CA ASN A 78 26.04 -18.17 6.14
C ASN A 78 25.12 -19.32 5.73
N ASP A 79 24.64 -19.34 4.49
CA ASP A 79 23.86 -20.48 4.02
C ASP A 79 24.81 -21.52 3.41
N LYS A 80 25.39 -22.36 4.28
CA LYS A 80 26.12 -23.58 3.90
C LYS A 80 25.17 -24.63 3.32
N HIS A 81 24.22 -24.22 2.47
CA HIS A 81 23.55 -25.14 1.58
C HIS A 81 24.61 -25.61 0.58
N THR A 82 25.13 -26.80 0.85
CA THR A 82 25.77 -27.66 -0.14
C THR A 82 24.85 -27.66 -1.36
N TYR A 83 25.25 -26.93 -2.41
CA TYR A 83 24.70 -27.16 -3.74
C TYR A 83 25.12 -28.58 -4.11
N GLY A 84 24.26 -29.54 -3.76
CA GLY A 84 24.30 -30.87 -4.33
C GLY A 84 24.33 -30.71 -5.83
N ASP A 85 25.20 -31.47 -6.49
CA ASP A 85 25.33 -31.53 -7.94
C ASP A 85 23.92 -31.51 -8.60
N PRO A 86 23.50 -30.38 -9.21
CA PRO A 86 22.14 -30.25 -9.71
C PRO A 86 21.88 -31.20 -10.89
N LEU A 87 22.93 -31.71 -11.56
CA LEU A 87 22.81 -32.78 -12.54
C LEU A 87 22.62 -34.15 -11.88
N GLY A 88 23.31 -34.42 -10.78
CA GLY A 88 23.14 -35.65 -9.98
C GLY A 88 21.77 -35.75 -9.31
N GLU A 89 21.14 -34.61 -8.99
CA GLU A 89 19.79 -34.55 -8.40
C GLU A 89 18.70 -34.65 -9.47
N ALA A 90 18.88 -33.99 -10.63
CA ALA A 90 18.00 -34.17 -11.79
C ALA A 90 17.97 -35.62 -12.29
N LYS A 91 19.13 -36.32 -12.27
CA LYS A 91 19.21 -37.73 -12.68
C LYS A 91 18.56 -38.70 -11.70
N ARG A 92 18.43 -38.34 -10.42
CA ARG A 92 17.66 -39.11 -9.42
C ARG A 92 16.16 -38.87 -9.51
N LEU A 93 15.74 -37.66 -9.89
CA LEU A 93 14.33 -37.32 -10.14
C LEU A 93 13.81 -37.92 -11.45
N CYS A 94 14.70 -38.33 -12.37
CA CYS A 94 14.38 -39.03 -13.62
C CYS A 94 14.63 -40.54 -13.57
N ASN A 95 14.58 -41.18 -12.40
CA ASN A 95 14.24 -42.60 -12.34
C ASN A 95 12.71 -42.68 -12.28
N PRO A 96 12.00 -42.97 -13.38
CA PRO A 96 10.63 -43.41 -13.28
C PRO A 96 10.70 -44.81 -12.66
N SER A 97 10.74 -44.90 -11.32
CA SER A 97 10.13 -46.07 -10.71
C SER A 97 8.70 -46.02 -11.25
N LEU A 98 8.37 -47.03 -12.03
CA LEU A 98 6.99 -47.40 -12.30
C LEU A 98 6.39 -47.77 -10.94
N ASP A 99 6.11 -46.76 -10.11
CA ASP A 99 5.16 -46.90 -9.02
C ASP A 99 3.94 -47.50 -9.68
N SER A 100 3.53 -48.70 -9.25
CA SER A 100 2.40 -49.39 -9.87
C SER A 100 1.21 -48.43 -9.90
N ALA A 101 0.33 -48.57 -10.90
CA ALA A 101 -0.86 -47.71 -11.02
C ALA A 101 -1.65 -47.61 -9.68
N GLU A 102 -1.61 -48.68 -8.87
CA GLU A 102 -2.18 -48.74 -7.52
C GLU A 102 -1.54 -47.73 -6.55
N GLN A 103 -0.22 -47.57 -6.55
CA GLN A 103 0.47 -46.60 -5.69
C GLN A 103 0.14 -45.15 -6.08
N GLN A 104 0.00 -44.90 -7.38
CA GLN A 104 -0.42 -43.59 -7.89
C GLN A 104 -1.86 -43.27 -7.49
N GLU A 105 -2.77 -44.25 -7.59
CA GLU A 105 -4.16 -44.09 -7.18
C GLU A 105 -4.30 -43.80 -5.68
N VAL A 106 -3.57 -44.54 -4.84
CA VAL A 106 -3.55 -44.31 -3.38
C VAL A 106 -3.03 -42.91 -3.05
N ARG A 107 -1.97 -42.46 -3.74
CA ARG A 107 -1.43 -41.11 -3.58
C ARG A 107 -2.42 -40.04 -4.00
N PHE A 108 -3.13 -40.24 -5.11
CA PHE A 108 -4.15 -39.32 -5.60
C PHE A 108 -5.30 -39.19 -4.61
N LYS A 109 -5.88 -40.31 -4.15
CA LYS A 109 -6.92 -40.32 -3.11
C LYS A 109 -6.48 -39.60 -1.82
N ARG A 110 -5.22 -39.77 -1.41
CA ARG A 110 -4.66 -39.06 -0.24
C ARG A 110 -4.56 -37.54 -0.48
N LEU A 111 -4.19 -37.11 -1.69
CA LEU A 111 -4.14 -35.71 -2.05
C LEU A 111 -5.54 -35.10 -2.11
N GLU A 112 -6.51 -35.80 -2.70
CA GLU A 112 -7.92 -35.37 -2.73
C GLU A 112 -8.47 -35.18 -1.32
N ALA A 113 -8.23 -36.14 -0.43
CA ALA A 113 -8.63 -36.03 0.98
C ALA A 113 -7.97 -34.84 1.68
N LYS A 114 -6.68 -34.58 1.42
CA LYS A 114 -5.98 -33.39 1.96
C LYS A 114 -6.55 -32.09 1.41
N THR A 115 -6.84 -32.02 0.10
CA THR A 115 -7.44 -30.82 -0.50
C THR A 115 -8.83 -30.55 0.06
N ALA A 116 -9.65 -31.59 0.26
CA ALA A 116 -10.95 -31.45 0.90
C ALA A 116 -10.82 -30.96 2.36
N ALA A 117 -9.88 -31.51 3.12
CA ALA A 117 -9.64 -31.08 4.51
C ALA A 117 -9.19 -29.61 4.60
N LEU A 118 -8.25 -29.20 3.74
CA LEU A 118 -7.79 -27.80 3.69
C LEU A 118 -8.90 -26.85 3.25
N GLN A 119 -9.77 -27.28 2.32
CA GLN A 119 -10.93 -26.49 1.91
C GLN A 119 -11.91 -26.28 3.07
N MET A 120 -12.19 -27.32 3.85
CA MET A 120 -13.03 -27.21 5.05
C MET A 120 -12.42 -26.27 6.09
N GLU A 121 -11.11 -26.34 6.33
CA GLU A 121 -10.41 -25.44 7.26
C GLU A 121 -10.44 -23.98 6.76
N LEU A 122 -10.31 -23.77 5.45
CA LEU A 122 -10.42 -22.44 4.84
C LEU A 122 -11.84 -21.87 5.02
N ASP A 123 -12.87 -22.69 4.80
CA ASP A 123 -14.26 -22.30 4.99
C ASP A 123 -14.61 -22.02 6.45
N GLU A 124 -14.03 -22.79 7.38
CA GLU A 124 -14.15 -22.55 8.82
C GLU A 124 -13.53 -21.21 9.21
N LYS A 125 -12.32 -20.92 8.71
CA LYS A 125 -11.64 -19.63 8.94
C LYS A 125 -12.31 -18.45 8.23
N ALA A 126 -13.03 -18.68 7.14
CA ALA A 126 -13.76 -17.64 6.43
C ALA A 126 -15.02 -17.16 7.18
N LYS A 127 -15.62 -17.98 8.04
CA LYS A 127 -16.80 -17.62 8.85
C LYS A 127 -16.54 -16.41 9.78
N PRO A 128 -15.53 -16.42 10.68
CA PRO A 128 -15.28 -15.29 11.57
C PRO A 128 -14.87 -14.02 10.79
N LEU A 129 -14.21 -14.16 9.63
CA LEU A 129 -13.90 -13.01 8.77
C LEU A 129 -15.17 -12.32 8.26
N LYS A 130 -16.19 -13.08 7.84
CA LYS A 130 -17.49 -12.53 7.42
C LYS A 130 -18.21 -11.83 8.58
N GLU A 131 -18.16 -12.41 9.79
CA GLU A 131 -18.74 -11.79 10.99
C GLU A 131 -18.05 -10.48 11.37
N ILE A 132 -16.71 -10.46 11.37
CA ILE A 132 -15.93 -9.25 11.63
C ILE A 132 -16.24 -8.19 10.56
N GLN A 133 -16.33 -8.58 9.29
CA GLN A 133 -16.69 -7.66 8.21
C GLN A 133 -18.10 -7.07 8.39
N ALA A 134 -19.06 -7.86 8.85
CA ALA A 134 -20.41 -7.37 9.16
C ALA A 134 -20.40 -6.41 10.35
N LYS A 135 -19.66 -6.72 11.41
CA LYS A 135 -19.48 -5.83 12.58
C LYS A 135 -18.83 -4.51 12.19
N LEU A 136 -17.77 -4.54 11.38
CA LEU A 136 -17.11 -3.33 10.86
C LEU A 136 -18.08 -2.46 10.07
N LYS A 137 -18.87 -3.04 9.16
CA LYS A 137 -19.91 -2.30 8.43
C LYS A 137 -20.93 -1.65 9.38
N GLY A 138 -21.32 -2.33 10.45
CA GLY A 138 -22.20 -1.78 11.48
C GLY A 138 -21.57 -0.59 12.23
N LEU A 139 -20.30 -0.71 12.62
CA LEU A 139 -19.55 0.34 13.30
C LEU A 139 -19.36 1.57 12.40
N TYR A 140 -19.03 1.40 11.12
CA TYR A 140 -18.93 2.52 10.18
C TYR A 140 -20.24 3.30 10.06
N LYS A 141 -21.39 2.61 9.99
CA LYS A 141 -22.70 3.28 10.00
C LYS A 141 -22.95 4.05 11.29
N LYS A 142 -22.54 3.51 12.44
CA LYS A 142 -22.68 4.18 13.73
C LYS A 142 -21.79 5.41 13.83
N VAL A 143 -20.55 5.35 13.34
CA VAL A 143 -19.64 6.50 13.27
C VAL A 143 -20.23 7.60 12.39
N ALA A 144 -20.69 7.27 11.17
CA ALA A 144 -21.31 8.24 10.28
C ALA A 144 -22.56 8.92 10.89
N PHE A 145 -23.35 8.17 11.67
CA PHE A 145 -24.49 8.72 12.40
C PHE A 145 -24.05 9.71 13.50
N LEU A 146 -23.05 9.35 14.31
CA LEU A 146 -22.53 10.20 15.38
C LEU A 146 -21.89 11.48 14.82
N GLU A 147 -21.16 11.39 13.71
CA GLU A 147 -20.62 12.56 13.00
C GLU A 147 -21.72 13.51 12.52
N GLY A 148 -22.89 12.98 12.13
CA GLY A 148 -24.07 13.77 11.81
C GLY A 148 -24.59 14.53 13.04
N GLN A 149 -24.74 13.83 14.17
CA GLN A 149 -25.19 14.44 15.43
C GLN A 149 -24.22 15.51 15.94
N GLU A 150 -22.91 15.28 15.82
CA GLU A 150 -21.89 16.25 16.21
C GLU A 150 -22.01 17.55 15.40
N LYS A 151 -22.23 17.45 14.08
CA LYS A 151 -22.46 18.62 13.22
C LYS A 151 -23.71 19.38 13.62
N GLU A 152 -24.82 18.68 13.87
CA GLU A 152 -26.06 19.30 14.33
C GLU A 152 -25.86 20.05 15.66
N LEU A 153 -25.21 19.41 16.64
CA LEU A 153 -24.90 20.04 17.92
C LEU A 153 -23.96 21.25 17.76
N SER A 154 -22.97 21.16 16.87
CA SER A 154 -22.07 22.27 16.55
C SER A 154 -22.84 23.48 15.98
N THR A 155 -23.75 23.26 15.04
CA THR A 155 -24.58 24.35 14.49
C THR A 155 -25.55 24.93 15.52
N LEU A 156 -26.05 24.11 16.45
CA LEU A 156 -26.90 24.56 17.54
C LEU A 156 -26.12 25.44 18.53
N ALA A 157 -24.90 25.01 18.86
CA ALA A 157 -24.00 25.77 19.74
C ALA A 157 -23.67 27.16 19.16
N GLU A 158 -23.37 27.25 17.85
CA GLU A 158 -23.09 28.55 17.22
C GLU A 158 -24.33 29.45 17.20
N ARG A 159 -25.53 28.90 16.95
CA ARG A 159 -26.79 29.65 17.09
C ARG A 159 -26.99 30.20 18.50
N HIS A 160 -26.74 29.37 19.51
CA HIS A 160 -26.86 29.79 20.91
C HIS A 160 -25.85 30.89 21.25
N LYS A 161 -24.62 30.79 20.77
CA LYS A 161 -23.58 31.80 20.97
C LYS A 161 -24.01 33.16 20.39
N VAL A 162 -24.55 33.19 19.16
CA VAL A 162 -25.08 34.42 18.55
C VAL A 162 -26.25 34.98 19.36
N ASN A 163 -27.18 34.14 19.83
CA ASN A 163 -28.30 34.57 20.66
C ASN A 163 -27.83 35.18 21.99
N ILE A 164 -26.84 34.56 22.65
CA ILE A 164 -26.26 35.07 23.89
C ILE A 164 -25.64 36.45 23.66
N GLN A 165 -24.87 36.63 22.58
CA GLN A 165 -24.29 37.94 22.22
C GLN A 165 -25.38 38.99 21.98
N GLY A 166 -26.48 38.63 21.31
CA GLY A 166 -27.62 39.53 21.11
C GLY A 166 -28.28 39.96 22.42
N LEU A 167 -28.49 39.01 23.34
CA LEU A 167 -29.05 39.28 24.67
C LEU A 167 -28.12 40.15 25.53
N GLN A 168 -26.80 39.90 25.47
CA GLN A 168 -25.80 40.73 26.15
C GLN A 168 -25.84 42.17 25.63
N GLY A 169 -25.87 42.38 24.32
CA GLY A 169 -25.99 43.72 23.74
C GLY A 169 -27.29 44.44 24.14
N ALA A 170 -28.41 43.72 24.20
CA ALA A 170 -29.68 44.27 24.66
C ALA A 170 -29.63 44.68 26.15
N LEU A 171 -29.02 43.84 26.99
CA LEU A 171 -28.83 44.12 28.41
C LEU A 171 -27.97 45.37 28.63
N GLU A 172 -26.85 45.51 27.90
CA GLU A 172 -26.00 46.70 27.95
C GLU A 172 -26.75 47.98 27.55
N LEU A 173 -27.62 47.91 26.53
CA LEU A 173 -28.43 49.05 26.13
C LEU A 173 -29.44 49.45 27.23
N LYS A 174 -30.09 48.47 27.86
CA LYS A 174 -30.99 48.70 29.00
C LYS A 174 -30.24 49.31 30.19
N ASN A 175 -29.06 48.80 30.52
CA ASN A 175 -28.22 49.35 31.59
C ASN A 175 -27.82 50.81 31.31
N ARG A 176 -27.43 51.15 30.08
CA ARG A 176 -27.17 52.54 29.67
C ARG A 176 -28.39 53.44 29.82
N THR A 177 -29.57 52.91 29.49
CA THR A 177 -30.85 53.65 29.62
C THR A 177 -31.16 53.92 31.09
N ILE A 178 -31.04 52.90 31.95
CA ILE A 178 -31.22 53.03 33.40
C ILE A 178 -30.24 54.06 33.96
N ALA A 179 -28.97 54.03 33.55
CA ALA A 179 -27.98 55.01 34.01
C ALA A 179 -28.36 56.45 33.65
N ARG A 180 -28.86 56.69 32.43
CA ARG A 180 -29.36 58.02 32.01
C ARG A 180 -30.57 58.46 32.82
N LEU A 181 -31.53 57.55 33.07
CA LEU A 181 -32.71 57.85 33.87
C LEU A 181 -32.34 58.18 35.32
N LYS A 182 -31.45 57.38 35.94
CA LYS A 182 -30.93 57.65 37.29
C LYS A 182 -30.28 59.03 37.38
N LYS A 183 -29.49 59.41 36.38
CA LYS A 183 -28.87 60.76 36.31
C LYS A 183 -29.93 61.87 36.29
N ARG A 184 -30.97 61.73 35.45
CA ARG A 184 -32.07 62.71 35.38
C ARG A 184 -32.85 62.83 36.69
N ILE A 185 -33.09 61.70 37.36
CA ILE A 185 -33.74 61.69 38.68
C ILE A 185 -32.88 62.46 39.68
N SER A 186 -31.57 62.19 39.74
CA SER A 186 -30.68 62.92 40.66
C SER A 186 -30.57 64.41 40.36
N GLU A 187 -30.71 64.82 39.09
CA GLU A 187 -30.75 66.24 38.70
C GLU A 187 -32.04 66.92 39.17
N GLN A 188 -33.19 66.22 39.09
CA GLN A 188 -34.48 66.73 39.57
C GLN A 188 -34.54 66.82 41.10
N GLU A 189 -33.95 65.87 41.82
CA GLU A 189 -33.87 65.89 43.28
C GLU A 189 -32.93 67.00 43.82
N ALA A 190 -32.01 67.49 42.99
CA ALA A 190 -31.07 68.55 43.36
C ALA A 190 -31.58 69.97 43.07
N GLU A 191 -32.67 70.14 42.31
CA GLU A 191 -33.27 71.46 42.12
C GLU A 191 -33.92 71.92 43.44
N PRO A 192 -33.47 73.06 44.02
CA PRO A 192 -34.02 73.56 45.27
C PRO A 192 -35.50 73.91 45.09
N GLU A 193 -36.32 73.59 46.08
CA GLU A 193 -37.74 73.98 46.06
C GLU A 193 -37.85 75.48 45.81
N PRO A 194 -38.74 75.92 44.89
CA PRO A 194 -38.94 77.34 44.64
C PRO A 194 -39.39 78.00 45.94
N VAL A 195 -38.53 78.86 46.49
CA VAL A 195 -38.84 79.65 47.69
C VAL A 195 -40.04 80.54 47.33
N ALA A 196 -41.19 80.20 47.89
CA ALA A 196 -42.45 80.92 47.73
C ALA A 196 -42.48 82.21 48.55
#